data_AF-A0A523DTQ7-F1
#
_entry.id   AF-A0A523DTQ7-F1
#
_cell.length_a   1.000
_cell.length_b   1.000
_cell.length_c   1.000
_cell.angle_alpha   90.00
_cell.angle_beta   90.00
_cell.angle_gamma   90.00
#
_symmetry.space_group_name_H-M   'P 1'
#
loop_
_entity.id
_entity.type
_entity.pdbx_description
1 polymer ?
#
loop_
_entity_poly.entity_id
_entity_poly.type
_entity_poly.pdbx_seq_one_letter_code
_entity_poly.pdbx_strand_id
1 'polypeptide(L)' 'MSFDTVDENKAFVDKFSFNFPLLCDTDRAIGLAYGACDDQSASHAKRVSYLIGVDGNVRKAYPQVDAGAHPAEILADLDT' A
#
# COMPACT_ATOMS: atom_id res chain seq x y z
N MET A 1 -1.78 1.49 2.26
CA MET A 1 -3.25 1.29 2.29
C MET A 1 -3.51 0.07 3.16
N SER A 2 -4.53 0.12 4.01
CA SER A 2 -5.01 -1.00 4.79
C SER A 2 -6.54 -0.96 4.88
N PHE A 3 -7.16 -2.01 5.43
CA PHE A 3 -8.60 -2.06 5.67
C PHE A 3 -9.01 -1.44 7.02
N ASP A 4 -8.04 -0.85 7.74
CA ASP A 4 -8.27 -0.21 9.03
C ASP A 4 -9.10 1.06 8.87
N THR A 5 -9.83 1.40 9.93
CA THR A 5 -10.61 2.64 10.01
C THR A 5 -9.71 3.87 10.05
N VAL A 6 -10.32 5.04 9.83
CA VAL A 6 -9.64 6.34 9.91
C VAL A 6 -9.02 6.54 11.30
N ASP A 7 -9.72 6.15 12.37
CA ASP A 7 -9.24 6.34 13.75
C ASP A 7 -8.04 5.45 14.06
N GLU A 8 -8.06 4.19 13.61
CA GLU A 8 -6.95 3.24 13.77
C GLU A 8 -5.70 3.71 13.02
N ASN A 9 -5.86 4.09 11.74
CA ASN A 9 -4.74 4.59 10.94
C ASN A 9 -4.22 5.94 11.46
N LYS A 10 -5.09 6.81 11.97
CA LYS A 10 -4.67 8.07 12.62
C LYS A 10 -3.82 7.79 13.85
N ALA A 11 -4.26 6.91 14.74
CA ALA A 11 -3.49 6.53 15.91
C ALA A 11 -2.13 5.91 15.54
N PHE A 12 -2.08 5.15 14.44
CA PHE A 12 -0.84 4.57 13.93
C PHE A 12 0.11 5.64 13.35
N VAL A 13 -0.40 6.59 12.57
CA VAL A 13 0.38 7.75 12.09
C VAL A 13 0.93 8.56 13.25
N ASP A 14 0.12 8.87 14.26
CA ASP A 14 0.55 9.66 15.42
C ASP A 14 1.63 8.94 16.22
N LYS A 15 1.51 7.61 16.39
CA LYS A 15 2.49 6.78 17.10
C LYS A 15 3.85 6.71 16.41
N PHE A 16 3.87 6.62 15.08
CA PHE A 16 5.11 6.44 14.30
C PHE A 16 5.57 7.71 13.59
N SER A 17 4.83 8.81 13.72
CA SER A 17 5.14 10.13 13.15
C SER A 17 5.40 10.08 11.63
N PHE A 18 4.55 9.37 10.88
CA PHE A 18 4.70 9.31 9.43
C PHE A 18 4.50 10.68 8.77
N ASN A 19 5.31 10.97 7.76
CA ASN A 19 5.23 12.19 6.96
C ASN A 19 4.37 12.03 5.69
N PHE A 20 3.60 10.96 5.61
CA PHE A 20 2.70 10.65 4.50
C PHE A 20 1.35 10.11 5.03
N PRO A 21 0.25 10.28 4.28
CA PRO A 21 -1.05 9.79 4.69
C PRO A 21 -1.14 8.26 4.56
N LEU A 22 -1.98 7.65 5.40
CA LEU A 22 -2.38 6.24 5.27
C LEU A 22 -3.80 6.16 4.73
N LEU A 23 -3.96 5.50 3.58
CA LEU A 23 -5.25 5.30 2.95
C LEU A 23 -6.03 4.18 3.64
N CYS A 24 -7.27 4.48 4.03
CA CYS A 24 -8.21 3.60 4.73
C CYS A 24 -9.20 3.01 3.72
N ASP A 25 -8.99 1.78 3.28
CA ASP A 25 -9.80 1.05 2.30
C ASP A 25 -10.82 0.15 3.00
N THR A 26 -11.71 0.77 3.79
CA THR A 26 -12.62 0.04 4.69
C THR A 26 -13.65 -0.83 3.95
N ASP A 27 -13.93 -0.54 2.69
CA ASP A 27 -14.81 -1.31 1.81
C ASP A 27 -14.07 -2.31 0.89
N ARG A 28 -12.73 -2.34 0.97
CA ARG A 28 -11.82 -3.21 0.20
C ARG A 28 -11.83 -2.92 -1.32
N ALA A 29 -12.38 -1.79 -1.75
CA ALA A 29 -12.48 -1.47 -3.18
C ALA A 29 -11.10 -1.37 -3.83
N ILE A 30 -10.13 -0.76 -3.16
CA ILE A 30 -8.76 -0.60 -3.67
C ILE A 30 -8.02 -1.93 -3.58
N GLY A 31 -8.18 -2.67 -2.48
CA GLY A 31 -7.57 -3.98 -2.28
C GLY A 31 -7.95 -4.96 -3.38
N LEU A 32 -9.21 -4.95 -3.81
CA LEU A 32 -9.66 -5.78 -4.92
C LEU A 32 -9.11 -5.29 -6.26
N ALA A 33 -9.16 -3.98 -6.52
CA ALA A 33 -8.68 -3.41 -7.77
C ALA A 33 -7.17 -3.58 -7.99
N TYR A 34 -6.39 -3.57 -6.91
CA TYR A 34 -4.92 -3.66 -6.93
C TYR A 34 -4.41 -5.03 -6.43
N GLY A 35 -5.25 -6.06 -6.40
CA GLY A 35 -4.82 -7.42 -6.04
C GLY A 35 -4.22 -7.58 -4.63
N ALA A 36 -4.52 -6.64 -3.72
CA ALA A 36 -4.17 -6.75 -2.32
C ALA A 36 -5.16 -7.65 -1.54
N CYS A 37 -6.29 -8.03 -2.10
CA CYS A 37 -7.12 -9.13 -1.60
C CYS A 37 -7.85 -9.83 -2.75
N ASP A 38 -8.29 -11.06 -2.50
CA ASP A 38 -9.00 -11.85 -3.52
C ASP A 38 -10.52 -11.63 -3.49
N ASP A 39 -11.08 -11.25 -2.32
CA ASP A 39 -12.52 -11.00 -2.14
C ASP A 39 -12.82 -10.04 -0.96
N GLN A 40 -14.08 -9.61 -0.82
CA GLN A 40 -14.51 -8.69 0.24
C GLN A 40 -14.48 -9.29 1.65
N SER A 41 -14.33 -10.61 1.80
CA SER A 41 -14.26 -11.26 3.12
C SER A 41 -12.86 -11.18 3.75
N ALA A 42 -11.86 -10.73 2.99
CA ALA A 42 -10.49 -10.58 3.47
C ALA A 42 -10.42 -9.69 4.73
N SER A 43 -9.77 -10.22 5.77
CA SER A 43 -9.58 -9.51 7.03
C SER A 43 -8.43 -8.50 6.97
N HIS A 44 -7.48 -8.68 6.07
CA HIS A 44 -6.32 -7.82 5.89
C HIS A 44 -5.85 -7.81 4.43
N ALA A 45 -5.17 -6.74 4.04
CA ALA A 45 -4.53 -6.64 2.75
C ALA A 45 -3.24 -7.47 2.69
N LYS A 46 -3.00 -8.10 1.54
CA LYS A 46 -1.71 -8.70 1.16
C LYS A 46 -0.64 -7.61 1.10
N ARG A 47 0.60 -7.98 1.40
CA ARG A 47 1.76 -7.08 1.32
C ARG A 47 2.22 -6.98 -0.13
N VAL A 48 1.66 -6.01 -0.83
CA VAL A 48 1.99 -5.66 -2.21
C VAL A 48 2.36 -4.19 -2.31
N SER A 49 3.15 -3.83 -3.31
CA SER A 49 3.48 -2.44 -3.64
C SER A 49 3.28 -2.17 -5.13
N TYR A 50 3.02 -0.91 -5.45
CA TYR A 50 2.89 -0.43 -6.82
C TYR A 50 3.66 0.88 -6.96
N LEU A 51 4.47 0.99 -8.02
CA LEU A 51 5.10 2.24 -8.42
C LEU A 51 4.24 2.87 -9.52
N ILE A 52 3.65 4.02 -9.22
CA ILE A 52 2.75 4.74 -10.14
C ILE A 52 3.46 6.00 -10.63
N GLY A 53 3.49 6.19 -11.96
CA GLY A 53 4.08 7.34 -12.61
C GLY A 53 3.26 8.61 -12.43
N VAL A 54 3.87 9.76 -12.74
CA VAL A 54 3.19 11.08 -12.71
C VAL A 54 2.05 11.20 -13.72
N ASP A 55 2.02 10.32 -14.71
CA ASP A 55 0.95 10.16 -15.69
C ASP A 55 -0.23 9.31 -15.18
N GLY A 56 -0.13 8.78 -13.96
CA GLY A 56 -1.15 7.95 -13.33
C GLY A 56 -1.07 6.47 -13.71
N ASN A 57 -0.08 6.06 -14.53
CA ASN A 57 0.06 4.67 -14.95
C ASN A 57 0.92 3.87 -13.97
N VAL A 58 0.58 2.60 -13.75
CA VAL A 58 1.43 1.66 -13.01
C VAL A 58 2.68 1.38 -13.84
N ARG A 59 3.84 1.80 -13.34
CA ARG A 59 5.16 1.51 -13.94
C ARG A 59 5.66 0.13 -13.54
N LYS A 60 5.44 -0.26 -12.28
CA LYS A 60 5.87 -1.56 -11.75
C LYS A 60 4.96 -2.04 -10.63
N ALA A 61 4.76 -3.36 -10.56
CA ALA A 61 3.99 -4.03 -9.53
C ALA A 61 4.87 -5.04 -8.78
N TYR A 62 4.76 -5.06 -7.44
CA TYR A 62 5.55 -5.91 -6.56
C TYR A 62 4.59 -6.79 -5.74
N PRO A 63 4.29 -8.01 -6.21
CA PRO A 63 3.26 -8.87 -5.61
C PRO A 63 3.68 -9.54 -4.29
N GLN A 64 4.98 -9.50 -3.97
CA GLN A 64 5.52 -9.98 -2.71
C GLN A 64 6.76 -9.14 -2.38
N VAL A 65 6.84 -8.65 -1.14
CA VAL A 65 7.92 -7.74 -0.73
C VAL A 65 8.52 -8.16 0.61
N ASP A 66 9.84 -7.99 0.73
CA ASP A 66 10.50 -8.00 2.03
C ASP A 66 10.45 -6.60 2.66
N ALA A 67 9.93 -6.50 3.88
CA ALA A 67 9.69 -5.23 4.54
C ALA A 67 10.95 -4.35 4.67
N GLY A 68 12.09 -4.99 4.95
CA GLY A 68 13.34 -4.30 5.27
C GLY A 68 14.10 -3.87 4.02
N ALA A 69 14.11 -4.71 2.98
CA ALA A 69 14.86 -4.46 1.77
C ALA A 69 14.09 -3.64 0.72
N HIS A 70 12.75 -3.69 0.72
CA HIS A 70 11.94 -3.13 -0.36
C HIS A 70 12.09 -1.61 -0.59
N PRO A 71 12.32 -0.74 0.41
CA PRO A 71 12.56 0.67 0.14
C PRO A 71 13.74 0.93 -0.81
N ALA A 72 14.83 0.16 -0.67
CA ALA A 72 15.99 0.29 -1.55
C ALA A 72 15.71 -0.22 -2.97
N GLU A 73 14.90 -1.26 -3.11
CA GLU A 73 14.44 -1.78 -4.40
C GLU A 73 13.64 -0.73 -5.16
N ILE A 74 12.66 -0.08 -4.50
CA ILE A 74 11.84 0.97 -5.11
C ILE A 74 12.72 2.13 -5.60
N LEU A 75 13.67 2.60 -4.79
CA LEU A 75 14.56 3.70 -5.17
C LEU A 75 15.41 3.35 -6.39
N ALA A 76 15.86 2.11 -6.52
CA ALA A 76 16.62 1.65 -7.69
C ALA A 76 15.80 1.62 -8.97
N ASP A 77 14.48 1.44 -8.86
CA ASP A 77 13.54 1.39 -10.00
C ASP A 77 13.00 2.76 -10.43
N LEU A 78 13.26 3.85 -9.68
CA LEU A 78 12.72 5.18 -10.00
C LEU A 78 13.28 5.78 -11.31
N ASP A 79 14.50 5.40 -11.68
CA ASP A 79 15.24 5.94 -12.82
C ASP A 79 15.30 5.00 -14.03
N THR A 80 14.58 3.87 -13.99
CA THR A 80 14.42 2.92 -15.09
C THR A 80 13.14 3.17 -15.87
#